data_AF-A0A657IWH1-F1
#
_entry.id   AF-A0A657IWH1-F1
#
_cell.length_a   1.000
_cell.length_b   1.000
_cell.length_c   1.000
_cell.angle_alpha   90.00
_cell.angle_beta   90.00
_cell.angle_gamma   90.00
#
_symmetry.space_group_name_H-M   'P 1'
#
loop_
_entity.id
_entity.type
_entity.pdbx_description
1 polymer ?
#
loop_
_entity_poly.entity_id
_entity_poly.type
_entity_poly.pdbx_seq_one_letter_code
_entity_poly.pdbx_strand_id
1 'polypeptide(L)'
;MLIVVLAVLALGWALLFLDALRLIRPALLARGMRPMVALGCAGLMLVTAGTLGYSAYLVGVGRGALGNVFSGGSGFEAADGRYNILLMGGDAGADRVGRRPDSMTVFSIDAKTGQAVTISLPRNLQNAPFAQGSPLWQVWPEGFDCGDECILNALYPQVAQEHAASTRTPRIPGPRP
;
A
#
# COMPACT_ATOMS: atom_id res chain seq x y z
N MET A 1 -0.02 6.71 14.06
CA MET A 1 0.25 6.15 15.40
C MET A 1 1.53 5.34 15.46
N LEU A 2 1.77 4.38 14.55
CA LEU A 2 3.01 3.58 14.54
C LEU A 2 4.31 4.40 14.57
N ILE A 3 4.42 5.46 13.75
CA ILE A 3 5.60 6.35 13.72
C ILE A 3 5.87 6.99 15.09
N VAL A 4 4.80 7.42 15.79
CA VAL A 4 4.91 8.03 17.12
C VAL A 4 5.39 6.99 18.14
N VAL A 5 4.84 5.77 18.09
CA VAL A 5 5.26 4.67 18.97
C VAL A 5 6.74 4.34 18.77
N LEU A 6 7.20 4.23 17.52
CA LEU A 6 8.60 3.97 17.19
C LEU A 6 9.52 5.10 17.66
N ALA A 7 9.10 6.35 17.51
CA ALA A 7 9.85 7.51 17.99
C ALA A 7 9.96 7.53 19.53
N VAL A 8 8.87 7.26 20.25
CA VAL A 8 8.87 7.17 21.71
C VAL A 8 9.74 6.02 22.19
N LEU A 9 9.68 4.85 21.55
CA LEU A 9 10.56 3.72 21.86
C LEU A 9 12.04 4.06 21.61
N ALA A 10 12.37 4.72 20.50
CA ALA A 10 13.74 5.15 20.22
C ALA A 10 14.27 6.11 21.28
N LEU A 11 13.46 7.09 21.70
CA LEU A 11 13.81 8.03 22.77
C LEU A 11 13.96 7.32 24.13
N GLY A 12 13.02 6.43 24.48
CA GLY A 12 13.10 5.64 25.71
C GLY A 12 14.35 4.77 25.76
N TRP A 13 14.72 4.16 24.64
CA TRP A 13 15.93 3.34 24.52
C TRP A 13 17.20 4.17 24.69
N ALA A 14 17.27 5.35 24.09
CA ALA A 14 18.36 6.30 24.28
C ALA A 14 18.51 6.71 25.76
N LEU A 15 17.40 7.01 26.43
CA LEU A 15 17.39 7.38 27.85
C LEU A 15 17.88 6.23 28.76
N LEU A 16 17.50 4.98 28.46
CA LEU A 16 17.99 3.81 29.21
C LEU A 16 19.51 3.63 29.09
N PHE A 17 20.09 3.87 27.90
CA PHE A 17 21.55 3.83 27.74
C PHE A 17 22.26 4.94 28.52
N LEU A 18 21.69 6.14 28.57
CA LEU A 18 22.21 7.24 29.37
C LEU A 18 22.13 6.93 30.87
N ASP A 19 21.02 6.35 31.32
CA ASP A 19 20.86 5.95 32.73
C ASP A 19 21.78 4.77 33.11
N ALA A 20 21.95 3.80 32.21
CA ALA A 20 22.93 2.72 32.39
C ALA A 20 24.35 3.28 32.52
N LEU A 21 24.74 4.24 31.68
CA LEU A 21 26.04 4.92 31.79
C LEU A 21 26.18 5.69 33.12
N ARG A 22 25.10 6.29 33.61
CA ARG A 22 25.07 6.96 34.92
C ARG A 22 25.24 5.95 36.07
N LEU A 23 24.52 4.82 36.02
CA LEU A 23 24.54 3.74 37.01
C LEU A 23 25.89 3.04 37.12
N ILE A 24 26.59 2.85 35.99
CA ILE A 24 27.92 2.24 35.95
C ILE A 24 28.97 3.10 36.68
N ARG A 25 28.65 4.36 37.02
CA ARG A 25 29.53 5.31 37.74
C ARG A 25 30.95 5.28 37.15
N PRO A 26 31.15 5.79 35.93
CA PRO A 26 32.43 5.69 35.20
C PRO A 26 33.64 6.24 35.97
N ALA A 27 33.41 7.07 36.99
CA ALA A 27 34.44 7.54 37.92
C ALA A 27 35.06 6.43 38.80
N LEU A 28 34.40 5.29 38.98
CA LEU A 28 34.88 4.13 39.73
C LEU A 28 35.64 3.13 38.84
N LEU A 29 35.57 3.27 37.51
CA LEU A 29 36.32 2.41 36.58
C LEU A 29 37.80 2.81 36.50
N ALA A 30 38.65 1.81 36.25
CA ALA A 30 40.07 2.00 35.96
C ALA A 30 40.27 2.98 34.79
N ARG A 31 41.26 3.87 34.90
CA ARG A 31 41.45 5.04 34.01
C ARG A 31 41.43 4.68 32.51
N GLY A 32 41.99 3.53 32.13
CA GLY A 32 42.03 3.06 30.73
C GLY A 32 40.72 2.41 30.22
N MET A 33 39.86 1.90 31.11
CA MET A 33 38.61 1.22 30.73
C MET A 33 37.44 2.18 30.54
N ARG A 34 37.53 3.40 31.09
CA ARG A 34 36.52 4.46 30.99
C ARG A 34 36.13 4.79 29.55
N PRO A 35 37.07 5.12 28.64
CA PRO A 35 36.72 5.45 27.26
C PRO A 35 36.14 4.23 26.52
N MET A 36 36.63 3.01 26.80
CA MET A 36 36.17 1.80 26.13
C MET A 36 34.70 1.49 26.43
N VAL A 37 34.30 1.58 27.71
CA VAL A 37 32.91 1.33 28.13
C VAL A 37 31.98 2.44 27.63
N ALA A 38 32.41 3.70 27.71
CA ALA A 38 31.62 4.83 27.22
C ALA A 38 31.39 4.75 25.70
N LEU A 39 32.44 4.48 24.92
CA LEU A 39 32.35 4.33 23.47
C LEU A 39 31.54 3.09 23.08
N GLY A 40 31.69 1.97 23.79
CA GLY A 40 30.90 0.76 23.56
C GLY A 40 29.40 0.99 23.78
N CYS A 41 29.03 1.64 24.89
CA CYS A 41 27.64 2.00 25.17
C CYS A 41 27.08 3.01 24.16
N ALA A 42 27.86 4.05 23.81
CA ALA A 42 27.45 5.01 22.80
C ALA A 42 27.26 4.35 21.43
N GLY A 43 28.15 3.43 21.04
CA GLY A 43 28.03 2.65 19.82
C GLY A 43 26.77 1.78 19.79
N LEU A 44 26.52 1.02 20.86
CA LEU A 44 25.32 0.18 20.99
C LEU A 44 24.03 1.02 20.98
N MET A 45 24.04 2.17 21.66
CA MET A 45 22.93 3.13 21.64
C MET A 45 22.68 3.64 20.22
N LEU A 46 23.72 4.07 19.50
CA LEU A 46 23.60 4.58 18.14
C LEU A 46 23.07 3.51 17.18
N VAL A 47 23.57 2.28 17.28
CA VAL A 47 23.10 1.17 16.46
C VAL A 47 21.62 0.91 16.74
N THR A 48 21.25 0.67 17.99
CA THR A 48 19.90 0.23 18.32
C THR A 48 18.84 1.33 18.21
N ALA A 49 19.08 2.52 18.79
CA ALA A 49 18.16 3.65 18.67
C ALA A 49 18.16 4.24 17.25
N GLY A 50 19.30 4.23 16.57
CA GLY A 50 19.41 4.65 15.17
C GLY A 50 18.61 3.75 14.23
N THR A 51 18.65 2.43 14.41
CA THR A 51 17.81 1.50 13.64
C THR A 51 16.32 1.80 13.85
N LEU A 52 15.86 1.97 15.09
CA LEU A 52 14.46 2.33 15.39
C LEU A 52 14.04 3.65 14.73
N GLY A 53 14.88 4.69 14.81
CA GLY A 53 14.61 5.98 14.18
C GLY A 53 14.58 5.89 12.65
N TYR A 54 15.51 5.14 12.05
CA TYR A 54 15.55 4.93 10.61
C TYR A 54 14.32 4.14 10.11
N SER A 55 13.89 3.11 10.85
CA SER A 55 12.65 2.39 10.55
C SER A 55 11.42 3.31 10.59
N ALA A 56 11.34 4.22 11.55
CA ALA A 56 10.25 5.20 11.62
C ALA A 56 10.24 6.13 10.39
N TYR A 57 11.42 6.56 9.94
CA TYR A 57 11.57 7.36 8.71
C TYR A 57 11.11 6.60 7.47
N LEU A 58 11.54 5.35 7.28
CA LEU A 58 11.14 4.52 6.14
C LEU A 58 9.61 4.31 6.09
N VAL A 59 8.98 4.05 7.24
CA VAL A 59 7.51 3.93 7.33
C VAL A 59 6.82 5.24 6.97
N GLY A 60 7.38 6.38 7.38
CA GLY A 60 6.87 7.71 7.03
C GLY A 60 6.91 7.97 5.52
N VAL A 61 8.04 7.71 4.88
CA VAL A 61 8.21 7.86 3.43
C VAL A 61 7.29 6.93 2.66
N GLY A 62 7.21 5.66 3.06
CA GLY A 62 6.31 4.68 2.42
C GLY A 62 4.84 5.12 2.51
N ARG A 63 4.39 5.57 3.69
CA ARG A 63 3.02 6.09 3.87
C ARG A 63 2.78 7.35 3.04
N GLY A 64 3.75 8.24 2.95
CA GLY A 64 3.67 9.46 2.13
C GLY A 64 3.57 9.17 0.64
N ALA A 65 4.38 8.23 0.15
CA ALA A 65 4.34 7.78 -1.24
C ALA A 65 2.98 7.19 -1.61
N LEU A 66 2.45 6.30 -0.75
CA LEU A 66 1.10 5.75 -0.91
C LEU A 66 0.05 6.87 -0.92
N GLY A 67 0.15 7.83 0.02
CA GLY A 67 -0.76 8.97 0.07
C GLY A 67 -0.75 9.81 -1.21
N ASN A 68 0.43 10.04 -1.80
CA ASN A 68 0.57 10.81 -3.04
C ASN A 68 0.02 10.06 -4.25
N VAL A 69 0.33 8.77 -4.39
CA VAL A 69 -0.16 7.91 -5.49
C VAL A 69 -1.68 7.76 -5.45
N PHE A 70 -2.25 7.63 -4.26
CA PHE A 70 -3.68 7.42 -4.05
C PHE A 70 -4.45 8.69 -3.64
N SER A 71 -3.84 9.87 -3.80
CA SER A 71 -4.40 11.17 -3.39
C SER A 71 -5.71 11.54 -4.09
N GLY A 72 -6.04 10.91 -5.23
CA GLY A 72 -7.26 11.14 -6.00
C GLY A 72 -8.44 10.21 -5.71
N GLY A 73 -8.28 9.21 -4.83
CA GLY A 73 -9.33 8.23 -4.52
C GLY A 73 -10.05 8.55 -3.20
N SER A 74 -11.37 8.38 -3.17
CA SER A 74 -12.09 8.21 -1.89
C SER A 74 -11.39 7.10 -1.13
N GLY A 75 -11.05 7.35 0.14
CA GLY A 75 -10.23 6.45 0.95
C GLY A 75 -10.65 4.99 0.78
N PHE A 76 -9.66 4.09 0.76
CA PHE A 76 -9.89 2.66 0.64
C PHE A 76 -10.91 2.23 1.70
N GLU A 77 -12.14 1.97 1.29
CA GLU A 77 -13.15 1.39 2.15
C GLU A 77 -13.13 -0.11 1.91
N ALA A 78 -13.08 -0.86 3.01
CA ALA A 78 -13.08 -2.30 2.92
C ALA A 78 -14.48 -2.76 2.48
N ALA A 79 -14.61 -3.22 1.24
CA ALA A 79 -15.81 -3.91 0.79
C ALA A 79 -15.82 -5.31 1.41
N ASP A 80 -16.82 -5.61 2.23
CA ASP A 80 -16.96 -6.88 2.94
C ASP A 80 -15.71 -7.29 3.74
N GLY A 81 -15.03 -6.31 4.35
CA GLY A 81 -13.84 -6.54 5.15
C GLY A 81 -12.55 -6.79 4.36
N ARG A 82 -12.56 -6.56 3.03
CA ARG A 82 -11.37 -6.68 2.18
C ARG A 82 -11.11 -5.41 1.38
N TYR A 83 -9.83 -5.07 1.21
CA TYR A 83 -9.38 -4.06 0.26
C TYR A 83 -9.03 -4.76 -1.05
N ASN A 84 -9.70 -4.39 -2.14
CA ASN A 84 -9.45 -4.95 -3.46
C ASN A 84 -8.77 -3.88 -4.32
N ILE A 85 -7.54 -4.13 -4.71
CA ILE A 85 -6.73 -3.22 -5.53
C ILE A 85 -6.53 -3.90 -6.88
N LEU A 86 -7.11 -3.33 -7.94
CA LEU A 86 -6.89 -3.76 -9.31
C LEU A 86 -5.68 -3.02 -9.88
N LEU A 87 -4.61 -3.76 -10.16
CA LEU A 87 -3.44 -3.29 -10.88
C LEU A 87 -3.56 -3.65 -12.36
N MET A 88 -3.51 -2.64 -13.21
CA MET A 88 -3.57 -2.79 -14.67
C MET A 88 -2.27 -2.27 -15.28
N GLY A 89 -1.47 -3.16 -15.84
CA GLY A 89 -0.27 -2.81 -16.59
C GLY A 89 -0.61 -2.69 -18.07
N GLY A 90 -0.47 -1.50 -18.63
CA GLY A 90 -0.63 -1.25 -20.06
C GLY A 90 0.67 -0.74 -20.66
N ASP A 91 1.00 -1.21 -21.87
CA ASP A 91 2.07 -0.64 -22.68
C ASP A 91 1.69 0.77 -23.17
N ALA A 92 2.62 1.71 -23.01
CA ALA A 92 2.36 3.14 -23.05
C ALA A 92 3.38 3.92 -23.90
N GLY A 93 3.26 3.81 -25.22
CA GLY A 93 3.88 4.77 -26.14
C GLY A 93 3.07 6.06 -26.21
N ALA A 94 3.74 7.20 -26.42
CA ALA A 94 3.15 8.54 -26.47
C ALA A 94 2.05 8.73 -27.54
N ASP A 95 1.98 7.82 -28.52
CA ASP A 95 1.16 7.96 -29.72
C ASP A 95 -0.12 7.10 -29.72
N ARG A 96 -0.55 6.53 -28.58
CA ARG A 96 -1.65 5.54 -28.54
C ARG A 96 -2.88 6.03 -27.76
N VAL A 97 -3.98 6.29 -28.47
CA VAL A 97 -5.33 6.53 -27.92
C VAL A 97 -6.01 5.18 -27.68
N GLY A 98 -6.36 4.87 -26.43
CA GLY A 98 -6.96 3.59 -26.05
C GLY A 98 -5.90 2.52 -25.72
N ARG A 99 -5.42 2.54 -24.48
CA ARG A 99 -4.45 1.55 -23.98
C ARG A 99 -5.17 0.31 -23.45
N ARG A 100 -4.90 -0.84 -24.07
CA ARG A 100 -5.34 -2.15 -23.55
C ARG A 100 -4.41 -2.55 -22.40
N PRO A 101 -4.93 -3.01 -21.25
CA PRO A 101 -4.09 -3.59 -20.23
C PRO A 101 -3.62 -4.98 -20.68
N ASP A 102 -2.30 -5.17 -20.76
CA ASP A 102 -1.70 -6.46 -21.10
C ASP A 102 -1.56 -7.38 -19.88
N SER A 103 -1.59 -6.79 -18.69
CA SER A 103 -1.60 -7.50 -17.42
C SER A 103 -2.66 -6.90 -16.49
N MET A 104 -3.41 -7.77 -15.84
CA MET A 104 -4.42 -7.38 -14.85
C MET A 104 -4.29 -8.28 -13.64
N THR A 105 -4.02 -7.69 -12.49
CA THR A 105 -3.84 -8.42 -11.24
C THR A 105 -4.64 -7.74 -10.15
N VAL A 106 -5.46 -8.52 -9.46
CA VAL A 106 -6.21 -8.07 -8.29
C VAL A 106 -5.49 -8.52 -7.04
N PHE A 107 -5.16 -7.56 -6.18
CA PHE A 107 -4.70 -7.81 -4.82
C PHE A 107 -5.87 -7.65 -3.88
N SER A 108 -6.30 -8.75 -3.24
CA SER A 108 -7.33 -8.74 -2.22
C SER A 108 -6.69 -8.88 -0.84
N ILE A 109 -6.82 -7.86 0.00
CA ILE A 109 -6.16 -7.77 1.30
C ILE A 109 -7.23 -7.81 2.38
N ASP A 110 -7.15 -8.77 3.29
CA ASP A 110 -8.03 -8.83 4.45
C ASP A 110 -7.75 -7.66 5.40
N ALA A 111 -8.78 -6.88 5.73
CA ALA A 111 -8.63 -5.65 6.51
C ALA A 111 -8.28 -5.91 7.99
N LYS A 112 -8.55 -7.11 8.51
CA LYS A 112 -8.31 -7.48 9.92
C LYS A 112 -6.96 -8.14 10.10
N THR A 113 -6.59 -9.05 9.19
CA THR A 113 -5.39 -9.89 9.30
C THR A 113 -4.23 -9.38 8.46
N GLY A 114 -4.49 -8.55 7.44
CA GLY A 114 -3.48 -8.08 6.49
C GLY A 114 -3.03 -9.14 5.48
N GLN A 115 -3.64 -10.33 5.47
CA GLN A 115 -3.32 -11.37 4.50
C GLN A 115 -3.76 -10.94 3.10
N ALA A 116 -2.82 -10.99 2.16
CA ALA A 116 -3.06 -10.65 0.76
C ALA A 116 -3.15 -11.91 -0.10
N VAL A 117 -4.18 -11.97 -0.95
CA VAL A 117 -4.30 -12.94 -2.03
C VAL A 117 -4.17 -12.20 -3.35
N THR A 118 -3.31 -12.71 -4.22
CA THR A 118 -3.07 -12.15 -5.55
C THR A 118 -3.77 -13.03 -6.58
N ILE A 119 -4.67 -12.42 -7.36
CA ILE A 119 -5.43 -13.09 -8.41
C ILE A 119 -5.04 -12.45 -9.74
N SER A 120 -4.35 -13.20 -10.60
CA SER A 120 -4.01 -12.76 -11.94
C SER A 120 -5.14 -13.08 -12.91
N LEU A 121 -5.62 -12.07 -13.63
CA LEU A 121 -6.66 -12.21 -14.64
C LEU A 121 -6.03 -12.35 -16.02
N PRO A 122 -6.30 -13.44 -16.76
CA PRO A 122 -5.75 -13.62 -18.09
C PRO A 122 -6.37 -12.62 -19.07
N ARG A 123 -5.52 -12.00 -19.91
CA ARG A 123 -5.95 -10.99 -20.90
C ARG A 123 -7.01 -11.52 -21.89
N ASN A 124 -6.95 -12.82 -22.17
CA ASN A 124 -7.81 -13.54 -23.12
C ASN A 124 -9.05 -14.11 -22.43
N LEU A 125 -9.37 -13.70 -21.20
CA LEU A 125 -10.60 -14.15 -20.54
C LEU A 125 -11.79 -13.69 -21.38
N GLN A 126 -12.53 -14.65 -21.94
CA GLN A 126 -13.76 -14.46 -22.69
C GLN A 126 -14.96 -14.59 -21.75
N ASN A 127 -16.11 -14.04 -22.15
CA ASN A 127 -17.37 -14.14 -21.42
C ASN A 127 -17.23 -13.69 -19.96
N ALA A 128 -16.51 -12.58 -19.75
CA ALA A 128 -16.33 -12.04 -18.41
C ALA A 128 -17.71 -11.63 -17.85
N PRO A 129 -18.18 -12.25 -16.75
CA PRO A 129 -19.48 -11.95 -16.19
C PRO A 129 -19.44 -10.64 -15.39
N PHE A 130 -20.55 -9.90 -15.42
CA PHE A 130 -20.71 -8.70 -14.61
C PHE A 130 -21.65 -8.95 -13.43
N ALA A 131 -21.39 -8.32 -12.30
CA ALA A 131 -22.26 -8.42 -11.13
C ALA A 131 -23.65 -7.84 -11.44
N GLN A 132 -24.69 -8.57 -11.05
CA GLN A 132 -26.09 -8.15 -11.25
C GLN A 132 -26.32 -6.77 -10.62
N GLY A 133 -26.91 -5.86 -11.38
CA GLY A 133 -27.15 -4.47 -10.95
C GLY A 133 -25.97 -3.50 -11.12
N SER A 134 -24.81 -3.96 -11.60
CA SER A 134 -23.74 -3.04 -12.02
C SER A 134 -24.13 -2.27 -13.30
N PRO A 135 -23.59 -1.06 -13.54
CA PRO A 135 -23.86 -0.32 -14.78
C PRO A 135 -23.50 -1.11 -16.04
N LEU A 136 -22.43 -1.93 -15.97
CA LEU A 136 -22.00 -2.78 -17.08
C LEU A 136 -22.93 -3.98 -17.29
N TRP A 137 -23.58 -4.48 -16.24
CA TRP A 137 -24.59 -5.54 -16.37
C TRP A 137 -25.85 -5.06 -17.11
N GLN A 138 -26.17 -3.75 -17.08
CA GLN A 138 -27.28 -3.20 -17.87
C GLN A 138 -26.97 -3.18 -19.39
N VAL A 139 -25.68 -3.09 -19.75
CA VAL A 139 -25.23 -3.08 -21.15
C VAL A 139 -24.97 -4.51 -21.64
N TRP A 140 -24.38 -5.36 -20.80
CA TRP A 140 -24.01 -6.74 -21.10
C TRP A 140 -24.55 -7.70 -20.02
N PRO A 141 -25.85 -8.04 -20.03
CA PRO A 141 -26.46 -8.87 -19.00
C PRO A 141 -25.99 -10.33 -19.01
N GLU A 142 -25.65 -10.86 -20.20
CA GLU A 142 -25.09 -12.20 -20.41
C GLU A 142 -23.54 -12.23 -20.26
N GLY A 143 -22.92 -11.09 -19.93
CA GLY A 143 -21.47 -10.92 -19.91
C GLY A 143 -20.91 -10.40 -21.24
N PHE A 144 -19.60 -10.19 -21.26
CA PHE A 144 -18.91 -9.69 -22.45
C PHE A 144 -18.69 -10.82 -23.48
N ASP A 145 -19.71 -11.11 -24.31
CA ASP A 145 -19.84 -12.36 -25.09
C ASP A 145 -19.84 -12.23 -26.63
N CYS A 146 -19.42 -11.09 -27.19
CA CYS A 146 -19.47 -10.78 -28.63
C CYS A 146 -18.52 -11.61 -29.55
N GLY A 147 -18.11 -12.82 -29.15
CA GLY A 147 -17.22 -13.70 -29.91
C GLY A 147 -15.74 -13.50 -29.57
N ASP A 148 -14.86 -13.83 -30.52
CA ASP A 148 -13.39 -13.87 -30.32
C ASP A 148 -12.77 -12.51 -29.97
N GLU A 149 -13.44 -11.41 -30.31
CA GLU A 149 -12.99 -10.05 -29.97
C GLU A 149 -13.35 -9.64 -28.54
N CYS A 150 -14.29 -10.35 -27.89
CA CYS A 150 -14.78 -10.05 -26.56
C CYS A 150 -13.88 -10.65 -25.46
N ILE A 151 -12.64 -10.15 -25.42
CA ILE A 151 -11.65 -10.49 -24.39
C ILE A 151 -11.50 -9.37 -23.36
N LEU A 152 -11.16 -9.72 -22.12
CA LEU A 152 -11.13 -8.79 -20.98
C LEU A 152 -10.27 -7.54 -21.20
N ASN A 153 -9.17 -7.62 -21.97
CA ASN A 153 -8.35 -6.45 -22.28
C ASN A 153 -8.98 -5.47 -23.28
N ALA A 154 -9.95 -5.91 -24.09
CA ALA A 154 -10.72 -5.07 -25.01
C ALA A 154 -11.84 -4.32 -24.28
N LEU A 155 -12.31 -4.85 -23.15
CA LEU A 155 -13.34 -4.22 -22.33
C LEU A 155 -12.92 -2.83 -21.82
N TYR A 156 -11.69 -2.67 -21.33
CA TYR A 156 -11.21 -1.40 -20.77
C TYR A 156 -11.28 -0.23 -21.76
N PRO A 157 -10.67 -0.29 -22.97
CA PRO A 157 -10.75 0.81 -23.92
C PRO A 157 -12.16 1.01 -24.45
N GLN A 158 -12.96 -0.05 -24.63
CA GLN A 158 -14.32 0.08 -25.13
C GLN A 158 -15.21 0.83 -24.14
N VAL A 159 -15.14 0.46 -22.85
CA VAL A 159 -15.85 1.17 -21.79
C VAL A 159 -15.31 2.59 -21.60
N ALA A 160 -14.00 2.80 -21.69
CA ALA A 160 -13.39 4.11 -21.54
C ALA A 160 -13.70 5.08 -22.70
N GLN A 161 -13.95 4.58 -23.91
CA GLN A 161 -14.26 5.39 -25.09
C GLN A 161 -15.77 5.57 -25.29
N GLU A 162 -16.54 4.49 -25.18
CA GLU A 162 -17.98 4.47 -25.52
C GLU A 162 -18.88 4.71 -24.31
N HIS A 163 -18.39 4.43 -23.10
CA HIS A 163 -19.19 4.43 -21.86
C HIS A 163 -18.55 5.20 -20.70
N ALA A 164 -17.70 6.19 -20.99
CA ALA A 164 -17.04 7.01 -19.97
C ALA A 164 -18.02 7.73 -19.02
N ALA A 165 -19.24 8.00 -19.48
CA ALA A 165 -20.28 8.64 -18.67
C ALA A 165 -20.97 7.69 -17.68
N SER A 166 -21.13 6.41 -18.01
CA SER A 166 -21.82 5.42 -17.15
C SER A 166 -20.91 4.76 -16.11
N THR A 167 -19.59 4.88 -16.28
CA THR A 167 -18.56 4.33 -15.38
C THR A 167 -17.98 5.35 -14.40
N ARG A 168 -18.50 6.57 -14.38
CA ARG A 168 -18.15 7.54 -13.33
C ARG A 168 -18.55 6.93 -11.99
N THR A 169 -17.55 6.58 -11.19
CA THR A 169 -17.70 5.87 -9.92
C THR A 169 -18.83 6.52 -9.11
N PRO A 170 -19.82 5.76 -8.61
CA PRO A 170 -20.76 6.29 -7.64
C PRO A 170 -19.92 6.88 -6.51
N ARG A 171 -20.09 8.17 -6.24
CA ARG A 171 -19.51 8.78 -5.04
C ARG A 171 -20.07 7.97 -3.88
N ILE A 172 -19.22 7.16 -3.23
CA ILE A 172 -19.61 6.38 -2.06
C ILE A 172 -20.30 7.38 -1.11
N PRO A 173 -21.59 7.20 -0.78
CA PRO A 173 -22.27 8.11 0.10
C PRO A 173 -21.50 8.13 1.42
N GLY A 174 -21.06 9.31 1.85
CA GLY A 174 -20.42 9.48 3.14
C GLY A 174 -21.30 8.90 4.26
N PRO A 175 -20.70 8.50 5.39
CA PRO A 175 -21.43 7.88 6.49
C PRO A 175 -22.63 8.74 6.87
N ARG A 176 -23.81 8.12 6.90
CA ARG A 176 -25.02 8.78 7.40
C ARG A 176 -24.80 9.13 8.88
N PRO A 177 -25.20 10.36 9.31
CA PRO A 177 -24.95 10.87 10.64
C PRO A 177 -25.56 9.99 11.74
#